data_AF-A0A8W4F7M5-F1
#
_entry.id   AF-A0A8W4F7M5-F1
#
_cell.length_a   1.000
_cell.length_b   1.000
_cell.length_c   1.000
_cell.angle_alpha   90.00
_cell.angle_beta   90.00
_cell.angle_gamma   90.00
#
_symmetry.space_group_name_H-M   'P 1'
#
loop_
_entity.id
_entity.type
_entity.pdbx_description
1 polymer ?
#
loop_
_entity_poly.entity_id
_entity_poly.type
_entity_poly.pdbx_seq_one_letter_code
_entity_poly.pdbx_strand_id
1 'polypeptide(L)'
;MAHAERTFIAVKPDGVQRGLVGEIIKRFEQKGFRLVALKFLQASEELLKQHYIDLKDRPFFPGLVKYMGSGPVVAMVTVSLHHSHSNAGSELHLQPSPQLNGNAGSLTH
;
A
#
# COMPACT_ATOMS: atom_id res chain seq x y z
N MET A 1 10.40 22.04 18.41
CA MET A 1 9.92 22.13 17.02
C MET A 1 8.96 20.98 16.80
N ALA A 2 7.77 21.23 16.25
CA ALA A 2 6.80 20.17 16.00
C ALA A 2 7.36 19.21 14.93
N HIS A 3 7.56 17.95 15.28
CA HIS A 3 7.98 16.92 14.32
C HIS A 3 6.73 16.48 13.54
N ALA A 4 6.65 16.90 12.29
CA ALA A 4 5.59 16.49 11.37
C ALA A 4 6.01 15.19 10.70
N GLU A 5 5.48 14.06 11.17
CA GLU A 5 5.75 12.75 10.57
C GLU A 5 4.87 12.55 9.34
N ARG A 6 5.50 12.27 8.20
CA ARG A 6 4.82 12.00 6.94
C ARG A 6 4.73 10.50 6.72
N THR A 7 3.52 9.99 6.56
CA THR A 7 3.25 8.59 6.26
C THR A 7 2.80 8.46 4.81
N PHE A 8 3.41 7.54 4.07
CA PHE A 8 2.98 7.16 2.73
C PHE A 8 2.04 5.96 2.80
N ILE A 9 0.88 6.07 2.15
CA ILE A 9 -0.16 5.03 2.13
C ILE A 9 -0.50 4.74 0.67
N ALA A 10 -0.43 3.47 0.28
CA ALA A 10 -0.84 3.02 -1.05
C ALA A 10 -2.04 2.07 -0.95
N VAL A 11 -3.14 2.42 -1.61
CA VAL A 11 -4.33 1.61 -1.72
C VAL A 11 -4.21 0.75 -2.99
N LYS A 12 -4.12 -0.56 -2.79
CA LYS A 12 -4.10 -1.59 -3.84
C LYS A 12 -5.33 -1.49 -4.76
N PRO A 13 -5.25 -1.98 -6.00
CA PRO A 13 -6.35 -1.87 -6.96
C PRO A 13 -7.65 -2.53 -6.48
N ASP A 14 -7.58 -3.63 -5.72
CA ASP A 14 -8.74 -4.23 -5.06
C ASP A 14 -9.48 -3.24 -4.15
N GLY A 15 -8.74 -2.52 -3.31
CA GLY A 15 -9.31 -1.55 -2.38
C GLY A 15 -9.89 -0.32 -3.10
N VAL A 16 -9.31 0.05 -4.24
CA VAL A 16 -9.84 1.12 -5.10
C VAL A 16 -11.14 0.67 -5.77
N GLN A 17 -11.16 -0.51 -6.38
CA GLN A 17 -12.36 -1.08 -7.03
C GLN A 17 -13.51 -1.29 -6.05
N ARG A 18 -13.20 -1.63 -4.79
CA ARG A 18 -14.18 -1.78 -3.72
C ARG A 18 -14.64 -0.46 -3.08
N GLY A 19 -14.13 0.69 -3.54
CA GLY A 19 -14.49 2.00 -3.01
C GLY A 19 -13.99 2.27 -1.59
N LEU A 20 -12.99 1.52 -1.11
CA LEU A 20 -12.48 1.64 0.28
C LEU A 20 -11.65 2.92 0.50
N VAL A 21 -11.24 3.62 -0.56
CA VAL A 21 -10.41 4.83 -0.47
C VAL A 21 -11.06 5.90 0.41
N GLY A 22 -12.37 6.14 0.25
CA GLY A 22 -13.08 7.14 1.05
C GLY A 22 -13.15 6.78 2.54
N GLU A 23 -13.40 5.51 2.84
CA GLU A 23 -13.42 4.99 4.21
C GLU A 23 -12.04 5.08 4.88
N ILE A 24 -10.98 4.79 4.12
CA ILE A 24 -9.59 4.93 4.58
C ILE A 24 -9.27 6.38 4.93
N ILE A 25 -9.55 7.32 4.01
CA ILE A 25 -9.32 8.76 4.25
C ILE A 25 -10.10 9.23 5.47
N LYS A 26 -11.38 8.89 5.56
CA LYS A 26 -12.25 9.25 6.68
C LYS A 26 -11.67 8.78 8.02
N ARG A 27 -11.15 7.54 8.09
CA ARG A 27 -10.49 7.02 9.31
C ARG A 27 -9.22 7.78 9.67
N PHE A 28 -8.44 8.21 8.69
CA PHE A 28 -7.24 9.02 8.93
C PHE A 28 -7.60 10.43 9.43
N GLU A 29 -8.58 11.08 8.81
CA GLU A 29 -9.06 12.39 9.23
C GLU A 29 -9.67 12.35 10.64
N GLN A 30 -10.46 11.32 10.95
CA GLN A 30 -11.02 11.11 12.29
C GLN A 30 -9.96 10.92 13.38
N LYS A 31 -8.82 10.34 13.03
CA LYS A 31 -7.67 10.18 13.93
C LYS A 31 -6.82 11.45 14.04
N GLY A 32 -7.15 12.52 13.32
CA GLY A 32 -6.40 13.78 13.34
C GLY A 32 -5.20 13.83 12.40
N PHE A 33 -5.08 12.89 11.46
CA PHE A 33 -4.09 12.98 10.39
C PHE A 33 -4.57 13.97 9.32
N ARG A 34 -3.67 14.80 8.82
CA ARG A 34 -3.92 15.71 7.70
C ARG A 34 -3.50 15.04 6.41
N LEU A 35 -4.40 14.93 5.43
CA LEU A 35 -4.04 14.52 4.07
C LEU A 35 -3.26 15.67 3.40
N VAL A 36 -2.05 15.38 2.90
CA VAL A 36 -1.18 16.37 2.25
C VAL A 36 -1.19 16.19 0.73
N ALA A 37 -1.22 14.95 0.28
CA ALA A 37 -1.24 14.63 -1.14
C ALA A 37 -2.07 13.38 -1.38
N LEU A 38 -2.76 13.35 -2.53
CA LEU A 38 -3.43 12.18 -3.05
C LEU A 38 -3.19 12.13 -4.55
N LYS A 39 -2.79 10.97 -5.04
CA LYS A 39 -2.54 10.72 -6.44
C LYS A 39 -3.23 9.42 -6.85
N PHE A 40 -4.20 9.55 -7.75
CA PHE A 40 -4.80 8.44 -8.44
C PHE A 40 -3.95 8.15 -9.68
N LEU A 41 -3.42 6.94 -9.79
CA LEU A 41 -2.56 6.56 -10.90
C LEU A 41 -2.78 5.11 -11.29
N GLN A 42 -2.81 4.86 -12.58
CA GLN A 42 -2.69 3.51 -13.13
C GLN A 42 -1.25 3.36 -13.61
N ALA A 43 -0.46 2.59 -12.88
CA ALA A 43 0.93 2.38 -13.23
C ALA A 43 1.02 1.40 -14.41
N SER A 44 1.81 1.76 -15.43
CA SER A 44 2.15 0.83 -16.50
C SER A 44 3.06 -0.28 -15.98
N GLU A 45 3.05 -1.43 -16.66
CA GLU A 45 3.87 -2.58 -16.27
C GLU A 45 5.36 -2.23 -16.18
N GLU A 46 5.85 -1.39 -17.09
CA GLU A 46 7.23 -0.91 -17.12
C GLU A 46 7.58 -0.06 -15.89
N LEU A 47 6.69 0.86 -15.51
CA LEU A 47 6.86 1.69 -14.32
C LEU A 47 6.89 0.84 -13.05
N LEU A 48 6.02 -0.18 -12.96
CA LEU A 48 5.99 -1.10 -11.84
C LEU A 48 7.25 -1.96 -11.76
N LYS A 49 7.76 -2.44 -12.89
CA LYS A 49 9.02 -3.20 -12.94
C LYS A 49 10.21 -2.35 -12.49
N GLN A 50 10.26 -1.09 -12.89
CA GLN A 50 11.29 -0.15 -12.43
C GLN A 50 11.15 0.15 -10.93
N HIS A 51 9.91 0.35 -10.46
CA HIS A 51 9.64 0.67 -9.06
C HIS A 51 9.94 -0.49 -8.10
N TYR A 52 9.70 -1.74 -8.54
CA TYR A 52 9.94 -2.94 -7.76
C TYR A 52 11.20 -3.70 -8.19
N ILE A 53 12.15 -3.04 -8.85
CA ILE A 53 13.33 -3.71 -9.40
C ILE A 53 14.16 -4.45 -8.35
N ASP A 54 14.15 -3.96 -7.11
CA ASP A 54 14.80 -4.60 -5.96
C ASP A 54 14.16 -5.95 -5.59
N LEU A 55 12.92 -6.18 -6.01
CA LEU A 55 12.19 -7.43 -5.80
C LEU A 55 12.27 -8.36 -7.03
N LYS A 56 13.00 -8.01 -8.09
CA LYS A 56 13.06 -8.79 -9.34
C LYS A 56 13.44 -10.26 -9.12
N ASP A 57 14.31 -10.51 -8.14
CA ASP A 57 14.85 -11.84 -7.84
C ASP A 57 13.88 -12.67 -6.98
N ARG A 58 12.73 -12.11 -6.59
CA ARG A 58 11.70 -12.81 -5.85
C ARG A 58 10.75 -13.56 -6.80
N PRO A 59 10.38 -14.82 -6.50
CA PRO A 59 9.51 -15.63 -7.36
C PRO A 59 8.09 -15.04 -7.53
N PHE A 60 7.67 -14.14 -6.64
CA PHE A 60 6.37 -13.47 -6.71
C PHE A 60 6.38 -12.14 -7.50
N PHE A 61 7.54 -11.68 -7.99
CA PHE A 61 7.68 -10.42 -8.72
C PHE A 61 6.75 -10.27 -9.94
N PRO A 62 6.69 -11.22 -10.90
CA PRO A 62 5.79 -11.09 -12.04
C PRO A 62 4.31 -11.08 -11.62
N GLY A 63 3.96 -11.81 -10.55
CA GLY A 63 2.63 -11.78 -9.97
C GLY A 63 2.29 -10.43 -9.33
N LEU A 64 3.24 -9.82 -8.61
CA LEU A 64 3.10 -8.50 -8.00
C LEU A 64 2.89 -7.40 -9.05
N VAL A 65 3.72 -7.40 -10.10
CA VAL A 65 3.63 -6.42 -11.19
C VAL A 65 2.29 -6.55 -11.91
N LYS A 66 1.87 -7.78 -12.25
CA LYS A 66 0.57 -8.02 -12.89
C LYS A 66 -0.60 -7.61 -11.99
N TYR A 67 -0.52 -7.91 -10.70
CA TYR A 67 -1.52 -7.52 -9.71
C TYR A 67 -1.62 -6.00 -9.58
N MET A 68 -0.50 -5.30 -9.42
CA MET A 68 -0.48 -3.84 -9.29
C MET A 68 -0.87 -3.13 -10.60
N GLY A 69 -0.63 -3.74 -11.76
CA GLY A 69 -1.05 -3.23 -13.07
C GLY A 69 -2.50 -3.57 -13.45
N SER A 70 -3.16 -4.47 -12.73
CA SER A 70 -4.53 -4.92 -13.04
C SER A 70 -5.60 -3.83 -12.87
N GLY A 71 -5.28 -2.72 -12.21
CA GLY A 71 -6.24 -1.66 -11.94
C GLY A 71 -5.60 -0.38 -11.41
N PRO A 72 -6.41 0.64 -11.14
CA PRO A 72 -5.93 1.90 -10.61
C PRO A 72 -5.48 1.77 -9.15
N VAL A 73 -4.42 2.49 -8.80
CA VAL A 73 -3.85 2.56 -7.45
C VAL A 73 -4.01 3.99 -6.93
N VAL A 74 -4.30 4.12 -5.64
CA VAL A 74 -4.31 5.44 -4.97
C VAL A 74 -3.14 5.52 -4.02
N ALA A 75 -2.20 6.42 -4.32
CA ALA A 75 -1.14 6.79 -3.40
C ALA A 75 -1.56 8.06 -2.64
N MET A 76 -1.44 8.06 -1.32
CA MET A 76 -1.72 9.22 -0.50
C MET A 76 -0.63 9.43 0.55
N VAL A 77 -0.43 10.69 0.93
CA VAL A 77 0.52 11.09 1.97
C VAL A 77 -0.27 11.80 3.06
N THR A 78 -0.14 11.32 4.28
CA THR A 78 -0.72 11.94 5.47
C THR A 78 0.38 12.47 6.37
N VAL A 79 0.09 13.55 7.09
CA VAL A 79 0.97 14.09 8.12
C VAL A 79 0.24 14.05 9.46
N SER A 80 0.91 13.51 10.47
CA SER A 80 0.44 13.60 11.85
C SER A 80 1.01 14.86 12.50
N LEU A 81 0.18 15.57 13.25
CA LEU A 81 0.62 16.67 14.11
C LEU A 81 0.67 16.15 15.54
N HIS A 82 1.58 15.22 15.83
CA HIS A 82 1.83 14.81 17.21
C HIS A 82 2.73 15.84 17.89
N HIS A 83 2.21 16.52 18.91
CA HIS A 83 3.06 17.13 19.93
C HIS A 83 3.80 15.99 20.65
N SER A 84 5.12 16.16 20.79
CA SER A 84 6.10 15.20 21.30
C SER A 84 5.58 14.28 22.41
N HIS A 85 5.55 12.97 22.16
CA HIS A 85 6.28 11.94 22.93
C HIS A 85 5.89 10.54 22.42
N SER A 86 6.89 9.66 22.41
CA SER A 86 6.84 8.22 22.14
C SER A 86 6.97 7.79 20.67
N ASN A 87 8.23 7.47 20.37
CA ASN A 87 8.73 6.58 19.33
C ASN A 87 7.84 5.33 19.19
N ALA A 88 6.93 5.34 18.23
CA ALA A 88 6.30 4.14 17.69
C ALA A 88 6.30 4.31 16.18
N GLY A 89 7.42 3.93 15.57
CA GLY A 89 7.55 3.87 14.12
C GLY A 89 6.38 3.07 13.54
N SER A 90 5.42 3.77 12.95
CA SER A 90 4.40 3.20 12.10
C SER A 90 5.03 2.90 10.74
N GLU A 91 5.99 1.97 10.76
CA GLU A 91 6.41 1.25 9.59
C GLU A 91 5.20 0.40 9.15
N LEU A 92 4.32 0.99 8.35
CA LEU A 92 3.46 0.24 7.44
C LEU A 92 4.39 -0.40 6.41
N HIS A 93 5.15 -1.38 6.88
CA HIS A 93 5.92 -2.31 6.11
C HIS A 93 4.94 -2.88 5.08
N LEU A 94 5.22 -2.61 3.81
CA LEU A 94 4.58 -3.27 2.67
C LEU A 94 4.89 -4.76 2.79
N GLN A 95 4.17 -5.50 3.63
CA GLN A 95 4.20 -6.94 3.58
C GLN A 95 3.57 -7.33 2.24
N PRO A 96 4.31 -7.97 1.31
CA PRO A 96 3.68 -8.65 0.21
C PRO A 96 2.76 -9.69 0.84
N SER A 97 1.45 -9.52 0.69
CA SER A 97 0.47 -10.49 1.15
C SER A 97 0.77 -11.82 0.45
N PRO A 98 1.23 -12.89 1.13
CA PRO A 98 1.42 -14.19 0.51
C PRO A 98 0.07 -14.91 0.57
N GLN A 99 -0.83 -14.52 -0.32
CA GLN A 99 -2.07 -15.26 -0.58
C GLN A 99 -2.18 -15.48 -2.08
N LEU A 100 -1.17 -16.14 -2.64
CA LEU A 100 -1.34 -16.98 -3.82
C LEU A 100 -1.39 -18.42 -3.29
N ASN A 101 -2.53 -18.83 -2.73
CA ASN A 101 -2.77 -20.23 -2.47
C ASN A 101 -3.03 -20.93 -3.81
N GLY A 102 -1.95 -21.43 -4.41
CA GLY A 102 -2.06 -22.53 -5.36
C GLY A 102 -2.78 -23.68 -4.67
N ASN A 103 -3.87 -24.14 -5.28
CA ASN A 103 -4.60 -25.32 -4.90
C ASN A 103 -3.63 -26.53 -4.98
N ALA A 104 -3.09 -26.94 -3.84
CA ALA A 104 -2.21 -28.09 -3.70
C ALA A 104 -3.00 -29.24 -3.06
N GLY A 105 -2.82 -30.44 -3.63
CA GLY A 105 -3.65 -31.61 -3.46
C GLY A 105 -3.96 -32.03 -2.03
N SER A 106 -5.22 -32.42 -1.84
CA SER A 106 -5.63 -33.34 -0.78
C SER A 106 -5.16 -34.75 -1.17
N LEU A 107 -4.17 -35.25 -0.46
CA LEU A 107 -3.82 -36.67 -0.39
C LEU A 107 -3.54 -37.00 1.07
N THR A 108 -4.53 -37.60 1.73
CA THR A 108 -4.31 -38.44 2.92
C THR A 108 -5.36 -39.55 2.97
N HIS A 109 -4.84 -40.78 2.82
CA HIS A 109 -5.35 -42.12 3.13
C HIS A 109 -6.57 -42.65 2.39
#